data_AF-A0A962NMV5-F1
#
_entry.id   AF-A0A962NMV5-F1
#
_cell.length_a   1.000
_cell.length_b   1.000
_cell.length_c   1.000
_cell.angle_alpha   90.00
_cell.angle_beta   90.00
_cell.angle_gamma   90.00
#
_symmetry.space_group_name_H-M   'P 1'
#
loop_
_entity.id
_entity.type
_entity.pdbx_description
1 polymer ?
#
loop_
_entity_poly.entity_id
_entity_poly.type
_entity_poly.pdbx_seq_one_letter_code
_entity_poly.pdbx_strand_id
1 'polypeptide(L)'
;GQTSRFLKSGKHDEAFYAHLWETISQGQVWRGRVTNKNKAGKLYTEDETITPVRNSQGAIMNYVAVKRDVTVELQLEEQYLQAQKMEAVGRLTGGIAHDFNNLLTAINGFAELTQFRMAADDPLQELVAKISHSGERAADLVRQLLTFSRKQILEPKVLNVNTVVTNTSSMLRRIIGEHIKLETKL
;
A
#
# COMPACT_ATOMS: atom_id res chain seq x y z
N GLY A 1 -31.25 17.65 -26.06
CA GLY A 1 -30.62 16.35 -25.73
C GLY A 1 -30.84 16.08 -24.26
N GLN A 2 -31.32 14.89 -23.89
CA GLN A 2 -31.57 14.53 -22.49
C GLN A 2 -30.26 14.63 -21.69
N THR A 3 -30.26 15.47 -20.65
CA THR A 3 -29.19 15.60 -19.66
C THR A 3 -28.83 14.21 -19.16
N SER A 4 -27.57 13.80 -19.29
CA SER A 4 -27.07 12.49 -18.84
C SER A 4 -27.14 12.38 -17.30
N ARG A 5 -28.35 12.24 -16.75
CA ARG A 5 -28.60 11.90 -15.35
C ARG A 5 -28.23 10.44 -15.02
N PHE A 6 -27.95 9.64 -16.05
CA PHE A 6 -27.70 8.19 -15.94
C PHE A 6 -26.26 7.79 -15.58
N LEU A 7 -25.33 8.75 -15.39
CA LEU A 7 -23.90 8.46 -15.27
C LEU A 7 -23.23 9.11 -14.04
N LYS A 8 -23.97 9.37 -12.96
CA LYS A 8 -23.33 9.75 -11.69
C LYS A 8 -22.63 8.52 -11.11
N SER A 9 -21.29 8.53 -11.10
CA SER A 9 -20.48 7.46 -10.53
C SER A 9 -20.61 7.34 -9.00
N GLY A 10 -21.15 8.37 -8.35
CA GLY A 10 -21.19 8.50 -6.88
C GLY A 10 -19.83 8.83 -6.27
N LYS A 11 -18.83 9.18 -7.10
CA LYS A 11 -17.45 9.50 -6.67
C LYS A 11 -17.15 10.99 -6.57
N HIS A 12 -18.07 11.83 -7.04
CA HIS A 12 -17.99 13.28 -6.99
C HIS A 12 -19.19 13.82 -6.22
N ASP A 13 -18.97 14.84 -5.41
CA ASP A 13 -20.01 15.48 -4.61
C ASP A 13 -20.84 16.46 -5.45
N GLU A 14 -21.89 17.04 -4.84
CA GLU A 14 -22.75 17.99 -5.54
C GLU A 14 -22.02 19.30 -5.85
N ALA A 15 -21.08 19.71 -5.00
CA ALA A 15 -20.27 20.91 -5.18
C ALA A 15 -19.39 20.83 -6.44
N PHE A 16 -18.78 19.67 -6.70
CA PHE A 16 -18.01 19.41 -7.91
C PHE A 16 -18.83 19.65 -9.18
N TYR A 17 -20.03 19.06 -9.25
CA TYR A 17 -20.89 19.21 -10.41
C TYR A 17 -21.45 20.62 -10.54
N ALA A 18 -21.76 21.29 -9.41
CA ALA A 18 -22.19 22.68 -9.41
C ALA A 18 -21.10 23.59 -10.01
N HIS A 19 -19.84 23.42 -9.59
CA HIS A 19 -18.71 24.19 -10.10
C HIS A 19 -18.45 23.95 -11.60
N LEU A 20 -18.54 22.68 -12.05
CA LEU A 20 -18.44 22.35 -13.48
C LEU A 20 -19.51 23.10 -14.29
N TRP A 21 -20.78 23.03 -13.87
CA TRP A 21 -21.90 23.68 -14.56
C TRP A 21 -21.79 25.20 -14.53
N GLU A 22 -21.40 25.78 -13.40
CA GLU A 22 -21.14 27.21 -13.27
C GLU A 22 -20.07 27.66 -14.28
N THR A 23 -18.94 26.95 -14.35
CA THR A 23 -17.83 27.28 -15.25
C THR A 23 -18.29 27.31 -16.71
N ILE A 24 -18.94 26.23 -17.19
CA ILE A 24 -19.31 26.14 -18.60
C ILE A 24 -20.48 27.06 -18.94
N SER A 25 -21.42 27.30 -18.02
CA SER A 25 -22.56 28.20 -18.25
C SER A 25 -22.17 29.67 -18.31
N GLN A 26 -21.10 30.07 -17.61
CA GLN A 26 -20.45 31.38 -17.79
C GLN A 26 -19.64 31.46 -19.10
N GLY A 27 -19.60 30.36 -19.85
CA GLY A 27 -18.94 30.28 -21.13
C GLY A 27 -17.42 30.18 -21.04
N GLN A 28 -16.90 29.68 -19.91
CA GLN A 28 -15.51 29.33 -19.69
C GLN A 28 -15.26 27.85 -20.01
N VAL A 29 -14.00 27.51 -20.29
CA VAL A 29 -13.59 26.11 -20.50
C VAL A 29 -13.40 25.45 -19.15
N TRP A 30 -14.08 24.34 -18.91
CA TRP A 30 -13.83 23.51 -17.73
C TRP A 30 -12.83 22.39 -18.06
N ARG A 31 -11.89 22.15 -17.16
CA ARG A 31 -10.94 21.03 -17.25
C ARG A 31 -10.88 20.33 -15.90
N GLY A 32 -10.92 19.01 -15.93
CA GLY A 32 -10.79 18.23 -14.70
C GLY A 32 -10.79 16.75 -14.94
N ARG A 33 -10.47 16.01 -13.87
CA ARG A 33 -10.53 14.56 -13.84
C ARG A 33 -11.86 14.12 -13.24
N VAL A 34 -12.58 13.27 -13.95
CA VAL A 34 -13.89 12.73 -13.56
C VAL A 34 -13.77 11.23 -13.42
N THR A 35 -14.42 10.67 -12.42
CA THR A 35 -14.63 9.23 -12.32
C THR A 35 -16.06 8.98 -12.76
N ASN A 36 -16.21 8.16 -13.78
CA ASN A 36 -17.48 7.87 -14.42
C ASN A 36 -17.77 6.36 -14.33
N LYS A 37 -18.96 5.95 -14.75
CA LYS A 37 -19.42 4.57 -14.73
C LYS A 37 -19.92 4.19 -16.10
N ASN A 38 -19.38 3.15 -16.71
CA ASN A 38 -19.83 2.72 -18.03
C ASN A 38 -21.18 1.97 -17.95
N LYS A 39 -21.75 1.58 -19.12
CA LYS A 39 -23.02 0.85 -19.19
C LYS A 39 -23.03 -0.49 -18.42
N ALA A 40 -21.87 -1.11 -18.26
CA ALA A 40 -21.69 -2.35 -17.50
C ALA A 40 -21.51 -2.11 -15.98
N GLY A 41 -21.56 -0.86 -15.53
CA GLY A 41 -21.38 -0.51 -14.12
C GLY A 41 -19.91 -0.38 -13.68
N LYS A 42 -18.95 -0.63 -14.56
CA LYS A 42 -17.51 -0.51 -14.26
C LYS A 42 -17.12 0.96 -14.15
N LEU A 43 -16.43 1.30 -13.07
CA LEU A 43 -15.86 2.63 -12.89
C LEU A 43 -14.61 2.81 -13.76
N TYR A 44 -14.48 3.99 -14.34
CA TYR A 44 -13.31 4.42 -15.09
C TYR A 44 -13.06 5.90 -14.83
N THR A 45 -11.82 6.33 -14.95
CA THR A 45 -11.39 7.71 -14.70
C THR A 45 -11.01 8.34 -16.02
N GLU A 46 -11.57 9.52 -16.29
CA GLU A 46 -11.33 10.29 -17.51
C GLU A 46 -10.80 11.68 -17.18
N ASP A 47 -9.80 12.12 -17.94
CA ASP A 47 -9.46 13.54 -18.03
C ASP A 47 -10.39 14.18 -19.07
N GLU A 48 -11.14 15.19 -18.67
CA GLU A 48 -12.19 15.80 -19.46
C GLU A 48 -11.97 17.31 -19.61
N THR A 49 -12.17 17.80 -20.83
CA THR A 49 -12.24 19.23 -21.16
C THR A 49 -13.59 19.51 -21.79
N ILE A 50 -14.35 20.44 -21.21
CA ILE A 50 -15.66 20.87 -21.71
C ILE A 50 -15.55 22.32 -22.17
N THR A 51 -15.82 22.54 -23.45
CA THR A 51 -15.73 23.84 -24.11
C THR A 51 -17.11 24.29 -24.60
N PRO A 52 -17.57 25.49 -24.22
CA PRO A 52 -18.78 26.09 -24.79
C PRO A 52 -18.52 26.55 -26.22
N VAL A 53 -19.45 26.23 -27.12
CA VAL A 53 -19.45 26.66 -28.51
C VAL A 53 -20.45 27.81 -28.65
N ARG A 54 -19.99 28.93 -29.21
CA ARG A 54 -20.76 30.16 -29.36
C ARG A 54 -21.17 30.38 -30.81
N ASN A 55 -22.31 31.01 -31.02
CA ASN A 55 -22.69 31.53 -32.33
C ASN A 55 -21.97 32.84 -32.64
N SER A 56 -22.23 33.40 -33.83
CA SER A 56 -21.70 34.69 -34.28
C SER A 56 -22.13 35.89 -33.40
N GLN A 57 -23.16 35.73 -32.57
CA GLN A 57 -23.67 36.73 -31.63
C GLN A 57 -23.10 36.55 -30.22
N GLY A 58 -22.17 35.61 -30.01
CA GLY A 58 -21.52 35.33 -28.73
C GLY A 58 -22.34 34.46 -27.75
N ALA A 59 -23.57 34.08 -28.12
CA ALA A 59 -24.42 33.22 -27.31
C ALA A 59 -23.98 31.76 -27.39
N ILE A 60 -23.98 31.05 -26.25
CA ILE A 60 -23.63 29.63 -26.17
C ILE A 60 -24.75 28.81 -26.83
N MET A 61 -24.41 28.03 -27.87
CA MET A 61 -25.36 27.13 -28.54
C MET A 61 -25.26 25.69 -28.04
N ASN A 62 -24.05 25.23 -27.75
CA ASN A 62 -23.79 23.86 -27.32
C ASN A 62 -22.48 23.77 -26.54
N TYR A 63 -22.22 22.59 -25.98
CA TYR A 63 -20.94 22.25 -25.33
C TYR A 63 -20.29 21.10 -26.09
N VAL A 64 -18.97 21.14 -26.20
CA VAL A 64 -18.15 20.04 -26.74
C VAL A 64 -17.29 19.53 -25.60
N ALA A 65 -17.35 18.22 -25.35
CA ALA A 65 -16.52 17.56 -24.36
C ALA A 65 -15.50 16.65 -25.07
N VAL A 66 -14.22 16.80 -24.70
CA VAL A 66 -13.15 15.88 -25.06
C VAL A 66 -12.77 15.11 -23.81
N LYS A 67 -12.85 13.78 -23.87
CA LYS A 67 -12.59 12.88 -22.75
C LYS A 67 -11.48 11.91 -23.13
N ARG A 68 -10.51 11.73 -22.25
CA ARG A 68 -9.48 10.69 -22.35
C ARG A 68 -9.61 9.77 -21.15
N ASP A 69 -9.91 8.50 -21.38
CA ASP A 69 -9.80 7.48 -20.33
C ASP A 69 -8.33 7.34 -19.93
N VAL A 70 -8.05 7.52 -18.64
CA VAL A 70 -6.72 7.44 -18.02
C VAL A 70 -6.66 6.36 -16.94
N THR A 71 -7.66 5.46 -16.92
CA THR A 71 -7.78 4.43 -15.88
C THR A 71 -6.57 3.51 -15.85
N VAL A 72 -6.10 3.07 -17.02
CA VAL A 72 -4.98 2.13 -17.14
C VAL A 72 -3.68 2.80 -16.73
N GLU A 73 -3.46 4.04 -17.17
CA GLU A 73 -2.29 4.83 -16.79
C GLU A 73 -2.21 5.05 -15.28
N LEU A 74 -3.33 5.41 -14.64
CA LEU A 74 -3.37 5.59 -13.17
C LEU A 74 -3.12 4.29 -12.41
N GLN A 75 -3.66 3.17 -12.90
CA GLN A 75 -3.40 1.86 -12.30
C GLN A 75 -1.92 1.46 -12.42
N LEU A 76 -1.31 1.72 -13.58
CA LEU A 76 0.11 1.44 -13.79
C LEU A 76 1.00 2.35 -12.93
N GLU A 77 0.65 3.62 -12.80
CA GLU A 77 1.35 4.56 -11.92
C GLU A 77 1.29 4.11 -10.45
N GLU A 78 0.12 3.70 -9.97
CA GLU A 78 -0.05 3.17 -8.61
C GLU A 78 0.79 1.90 -8.40
N GLN A 79 0.75 0.96 -9.35
CA GLN A 79 1.55 -0.26 -9.32
C GLN A 79 3.05 0.04 -9.34
N TYR A 80 3.49 1.01 -10.15
CA TYR A 80 4.87 1.45 -10.23
C TYR A 80 5.34 2.04 -8.90
N LEU A 81 4.56 2.96 -8.32
CA LEU A 81 4.85 3.56 -7.02
C LEU A 81 4.91 2.50 -5.91
N GLN A 82 4.00 1.53 -5.93
CA GLN A 82 4.01 0.42 -4.97
C GLN A 82 5.25 -0.46 -5.15
N ALA A 83 5.64 -0.78 -6.37
CA ALA A 83 6.86 -1.54 -6.67
C ALA A 83 8.12 -0.79 -6.20
N GLN A 84 8.19 0.53 -6.41
CA GLN A 84 9.31 1.36 -5.98
C GLN A 84 9.41 1.45 -4.45
N LYS A 85 8.28 1.60 -3.74
CA LYS A 85 8.24 1.51 -2.27
C LYS A 85 8.76 0.17 -1.79
N MET A 86 8.34 -0.92 -2.42
CA MET A 86 8.76 -2.26 -2.05
C MET A 86 10.25 -2.50 -2.31
N GLU A 87 10.77 -1.95 -3.41
CA GLU A 87 12.20 -2.00 -3.72
C GLU A 87 13.05 -1.24 -2.68
N ALA A 88 12.60 -0.06 -2.24
CA ALA A 88 13.26 0.71 -1.20
C ALA A 88 13.25 -0.03 0.14
N VAL A 89 12.09 -0.59 0.55
CA VAL A 89 11.97 -1.46 1.73
C VAL A 89 12.92 -2.64 1.60
N GLY A 90 13.00 -3.25 0.42
CA GLY A 90 13.85 -4.44 0.23
C GLY A 90 15.34 -4.15 0.31
N ARG A 91 15.82 -3.04 -0.26
CA ARG A 91 17.23 -2.64 -0.14
C ARG A 91 17.61 -2.31 1.29
N LEU A 92 16.77 -1.56 2.01
CA LEU A 92 17.01 -1.23 3.42
C LEU A 92 17.00 -2.49 4.29
N THR A 93 16.04 -3.39 4.06
CA THR A 93 15.90 -4.63 4.82
C THR A 93 17.07 -5.57 4.60
N GLY A 94 17.57 -5.71 3.37
CA GLY A 94 18.68 -6.62 3.05
C GLY A 94 19.97 -6.29 3.82
N GLY A 95 20.38 -5.02 3.82
CA GLY A 95 21.57 -4.56 4.53
C GLY A 95 21.41 -4.63 6.06
N ILE A 96 20.30 -4.10 6.58
CA ILE A 96 20.02 -4.11 8.02
C ILE A 96 19.92 -5.55 8.54
N ALA A 97 19.23 -6.44 7.83
CA ALA A 97 19.08 -7.82 8.24
C ALA A 97 20.40 -8.59 8.25
N HIS A 98 21.29 -8.32 7.31
CA HIS A 98 22.64 -8.90 7.33
C HIS A 98 23.38 -8.48 8.60
N ASP A 99 23.37 -7.20 8.95
CA ASP A 99 24.08 -6.69 10.12
C ASP A 99 23.48 -7.21 11.43
N PHE A 100 22.15 -7.30 11.53
CA PHE A 100 21.50 -7.95 12.67
C PHE A 100 21.88 -9.42 12.79
N ASN A 101 21.90 -10.18 11.69
CA ASN A 101 22.32 -11.57 11.74
C ASN A 101 23.78 -11.69 12.21
N ASN A 102 24.68 -10.81 11.80
CA ASN A 102 26.06 -10.80 12.26
C ASN A 102 26.18 -10.59 13.77
N LEU A 103 25.44 -9.61 14.31
CA LEU A 103 25.41 -9.36 15.75
C LEU A 103 24.80 -10.54 16.52
N LEU A 104 23.71 -11.11 16.03
CA LEU A 104 23.04 -12.25 16.65
C LEU A 104 23.89 -13.52 16.63
N THR A 105 24.63 -13.76 15.54
CA THR A 105 25.61 -14.86 15.47
C THR A 105 26.69 -14.70 16.53
N ALA A 106 27.22 -13.50 16.75
CA ALA A 106 28.20 -13.26 17.79
C ALA A 106 27.61 -13.43 19.20
N ILE A 107 26.43 -12.85 19.46
CA ILE A 107 25.73 -12.96 20.76
C ILE A 107 25.44 -14.43 21.10
N ASN A 108 24.84 -15.17 20.18
CA ASN A 108 24.52 -16.58 20.38
C ASN A 108 25.80 -17.42 20.52
N GLY A 109 26.83 -17.15 19.72
CA GLY A 109 28.12 -17.86 19.84
C GLY A 109 28.81 -17.63 21.20
N PHE A 110 28.78 -16.40 21.73
CA PHE A 110 29.30 -16.13 23.08
C PHE A 110 28.45 -16.78 24.16
N ALA A 111 27.12 -16.78 24.02
CA ALA A 111 26.22 -17.45 24.96
C ALA A 111 26.46 -18.97 24.98
N GLU A 112 26.58 -19.61 23.81
CA GLU A 112 26.92 -21.03 23.70
C GLU A 112 28.29 -21.37 24.31
N LEU A 113 29.33 -20.59 24.00
CA LEU A 113 30.66 -20.77 24.58
C LEU A 113 30.68 -20.58 26.10
N THR A 114 29.88 -19.64 26.60
CA THR A 114 29.73 -19.40 28.05
C THR A 114 29.06 -20.61 28.68
N GLN A 115 27.94 -21.06 28.12
CA GLN A 115 27.20 -22.22 28.63
C GLN A 115 28.03 -23.50 28.61
N PHE A 116 28.85 -23.70 27.56
CA PHE A 116 29.77 -24.84 27.45
C PHE A 116 30.85 -24.88 28.55
N ARG A 117 31.23 -23.72 29.09
CA ARG A 117 32.27 -23.59 30.14
C ARG A 117 31.72 -23.58 31.56
N MET A 118 30.41 -23.46 31.72
CA MET A 118 29.75 -23.41 33.02
C MET A 118 29.58 -24.80 33.62
N ALA A 119 29.58 -24.87 34.96
CA ALA A 119 29.15 -26.06 35.66
C ALA A 119 27.64 -26.31 35.42
N ALA A 120 27.21 -27.58 35.52
CA ALA A 120 25.82 -27.94 35.28
C ALA A 120 24.85 -27.36 36.34
N ASP A 121 25.35 -27.09 37.54
CA ASP A 121 24.64 -26.51 38.68
C ASP A 121 24.87 -24.99 38.83
N ASP A 122 25.54 -24.35 37.87
CA ASP A 122 25.79 -22.92 37.91
C ASP A 122 24.47 -22.14 37.86
N PRO A 123 24.18 -21.26 38.85
CA PRO A 123 22.92 -20.53 38.94
C PRO A 123 22.67 -19.59 37.75
N LEU A 124 23.70 -19.24 36.97
CA LEU A 124 23.57 -18.40 35.79
C LEU A 124 23.17 -19.18 34.51
N GLN A 125 23.13 -20.53 34.55
CA GLN A 125 22.74 -21.38 33.40
C GLN A 125 21.42 -20.92 32.77
N GLU A 126 20.42 -20.64 33.59
CA GLU A 126 19.09 -20.22 33.13
C GLU A 126 19.13 -18.85 32.43
N LEU A 127 19.98 -17.93 32.91
CA LEU A 127 20.13 -16.61 32.32
C LEU A 127 20.82 -16.69 30.96
N VAL A 128 21.89 -17.50 30.83
CA VAL A 128 22.58 -17.71 29.56
C VAL A 128 21.67 -18.39 28.53
N ALA A 129 20.88 -19.38 28.96
CA ALA A 129 19.89 -20.03 28.09
C ALA A 129 18.83 -19.03 27.58
N LYS A 130 18.39 -18.08 28.41
CA LYS A 130 17.47 -17.00 28.00
C LYS A 130 18.10 -16.05 26.98
N ILE A 131 19.40 -15.78 27.06
CA ILE A 131 20.13 -14.95 26.09
C ILE A 131 20.11 -15.66 24.72
N SER A 132 20.54 -16.92 24.65
CA SER A 132 20.52 -17.70 23.39
C SER A 132 19.11 -17.77 22.79
N HIS A 133 18.10 -18.10 23.61
CA HIS A 133 16.72 -18.19 23.12
C HIS A 133 16.19 -16.85 22.58
N SER A 134 16.56 -15.74 23.21
CA SER A 134 16.19 -14.40 22.75
C SER A 134 16.87 -14.05 21.43
N GLY A 135 18.15 -14.41 21.28
CA GLY A 135 18.90 -14.18 20.04
C GLY A 135 18.39 -15.02 18.87
N GLU A 136 18.05 -16.29 19.09
CA GLU A 136 17.38 -17.13 18.08
C GLU A 136 16.04 -16.54 17.63
N ARG A 137 15.20 -16.10 18.58
CA ARG A 137 13.93 -15.44 18.25
C ARG A 137 14.12 -14.17 17.43
N ALA A 138 15.13 -13.37 17.76
CA ALA A 138 15.46 -12.18 16.99
C ALA A 138 15.90 -12.54 15.56
N ALA A 139 16.68 -13.61 15.38
CA ALA A 139 17.13 -14.07 14.07
C ALA A 139 15.94 -14.52 13.20
N ASP A 140 14.96 -15.21 13.80
CA ASP A 140 13.74 -15.61 13.09
C ASP A 140 12.89 -14.41 12.66
N LEU A 141 12.78 -13.38 13.49
CA LEU A 141 12.08 -12.13 13.12
C LEU A 141 12.76 -11.43 11.93
N VAL A 142 14.10 -11.38 11.93
CA VAL A 142 14.89 -10.81 10.84
C VAL A 142 14.71 -11.61 9.54
N ARG A 143 14.66 -12.95 9.60
CA ARG A 143 14.37 -13.81 8.43
C ARG A 143 12.95 -13.60 7.88
N GLN A 144 11.96 -13.40 8.75
CA GLN A 144 10.59 -13.10 8.31
C GLN A 144 10.51 -11.76 7.59
N LEU A 145 11.24 -10.74 8.08
CA LEU A 145 11.33 -9.44 7.42
C LEU A 145 12.00 -9.54 6.03
N LEU A 146 13.07 -10.34 5.92
CA LEU A 146 13.72 -10.64 4.63
C LEU A 146 12.81 -11.35 3.63
N THR A 147 11.94 -12.25 4.10
CA THR A 147 10.97 -12.94 3.25
C THR A 147 10.00 -11.94 2.61
N PHE A 148 9.57 -10.93 3.37
CA PHE A 148 8.74 -9.85 2.84
C PHE A 148 9.49 -9.04 1.76
N SER A 149 10.78 -8.77 1.97
CA SER A 149 11.62 -7.95 1.09
C SER A 149 12.02 -8.60 -0.24
N ARG A 150 11.92 -9.93 -0.42
CA ARG A 150 12.47 -10.60 -1.61
C ARG A 150 11.49 -10.52 -2.80
N LYS A 151 12.02 -10.15 -3.97
CA LYS A 151 11.38 -10.35 -5.28
C LYS A 151 11.24 -11.86 -5.52
N GLN A 152 10.17 -12.48 -5.05
CA GLN A 152 9.88 -13.88 -5.36
C GLN A 152 9.13 -13.95 -6.69
N ILE A 153 9.50 -14.91 -7.54
CA ILE A 153 8.64 -15.35 -8.64
C ILE A 153 7.32 -15.78 -8.01
N LEU A 154 6.22 -15.13 -8.40
CA LEU A 154 4.90 -15.40 -7.84
C LEU A 154 4.50 -16.83 -8.19
N GLU A 155 4.51 -17.74 -7.21
CA GLU A 155 3.77 -19.01 -7.27
C GLU A 155 2.38 -18.79 -6.66
N PRO A 156 1.31 -18.72 -7.47
CA PRO A 156 -0.04 -18.58 -6.94
C PRO A 156 -0.39 -19.84 -6.13
N LYS A 157 -0.71 -19.67 -4.84
CA LYS A 157 -1.21 -20.73 -3.97
C LYS A 157 -2.58 -20.33 -3.44
N VAL A 158 -3.47 -21.31 -3.27
CA VAL A 158 -4.74 -21.09 -2.58
C VAL A 158 -4.41 -20.85 -1.11
N LEU A 159 -4.70 -19.64 -0.63
CA LEU A 159 -4.37 -19.19 0.71
C LEU A 159 -5.64 -18.82 1.48
N ASN A 160 -5.66 -19.15 2.78
CA ASN A 160 -6.66 -18.62 3.69
C ASN A 160 -6.20 -17.23 4.16
N VAL A 161 -6.87 -16.19 3.67
CA VAL A 161 -6.54 -14.79 3.96
C VAL A 161 -6.62 -14.49 5.46
N ASN A 162 -7.56 -15.08 6.18
CA ASN A 162 -7.72 -14.86 7.62
C ASN A 162 -6.51 -15.39 8.40
N THR A 163 -5.95 -16.53 8.00
CA THR A 163 -4.72 -17.07 8.59
C THR A 163 -3.53 -16.15 8.35
N VAL A 164 -3.36 -15.65 7.13
CA VAL A 164 -2.27 -14.72 6.77
C VAL A 164 -2.37 -13.44 7.59
N VAL A 165 -3.54 -12.80 7.60
CA VAL A 165 -3.78 -11.55 8.33
C VAL A 165 -3.57 -11.75 9.84
N THR A 166 -4.00 -12.88 10.41
CA THR A 166 -3.81 -13.17 11.84
C THR A 166 -2.32 -13.30 12.19
N ASN A 167 -1.57 -14.05 11.39
CA ASN A 167 -0.13 -14.25 11.61
C ASN A 167 0.65 -12.95 11.47
N THR A 168 0.38 -12.16 10.42
CA THR A 168 1.01 -10.86 10.21
C THR A 168 0.65 -9.87 11.32
N SER A 169 -0.60 -9.88 11.81
CA SER A 169 -1.02 -9.00 12.90
C SER A 169 -0.30 -9.30 14.22
N SER A 170 -0.09 -10.58 14.51
CA SER A 170 0.67 -11.01 15.70
C SER A 170 2.12 -10.51 15.65
N MET A 171 2.76 -10.64 14.47
CA MET A 171 4.11 -10.11 14.25
C MET A 171 4.15 -8.58 14.40
N LEU A 172 3.21 -7.86 13.77
CA LEU A 172 3.16 -6.41 13.80
C LEU A 172 2.97 -5.86 15.22
N ARG A 173 2.08 -6.46 16.03
CA ARG A 173 1.89 -6.06 17.45
C ARG A 173 3.20 -6.11 18.26
N ARG A 174 4.08 -7.07 17.96
CA ARG A 174 5.39 -7.18 18.62
C ARG A 174 6.39 -6.12 18.16
N ILE A 175 6.29 -5.67 16.91
CA ILE A 175 7.23 -4.71 16.31
C ILE A 175 6.86 -3.27 16.64
N ILE A 176 5.57 -2.93 16.56
CA ILE A 176 5.08 -1.56 16.74
C ILE A 176 4.98 -1.13 18.22
N GLY A 177 5.18 -2.06 19.14
CA GLY A 177 5.10 -1.83 20.58
C GLY A 177 3.67 -1.52 21.07
N GLU A 178 3.54 -1.25 22.36
CA GLU A 178 2.23 -1.07 23.02
C GLU A 178 1.59 0.30 22.71
N HIS A 179 2.34 1.22 22.11
CA HIS A 179 1.90 2.59 21.82
C HIS A 179 1.03 2.70 20.56
N ILE A 180 0.93 1.64 19.76
CA ILE A 180 0.15 1.63 18.51
C ILE A 180 -0.90 0.52 18.57
N LYS A 181 -2.18 0.90 18.50
CA LYS A 181 -3.30 -0.03 18.50
C LYS A 181 -3.52 -0.60 17.09
N LEU A 182 -3.21 -1.89 16.91
CA LEU A 182 -3.51 -2.62 15.68
C LEU A 182 -4.88 -3.32 15.78
N GLU A 183 -5.77 -3.05 14.83
CA GLU A 183 -7.08 -3.71 14.70
C GLU A 183 -7.21 -4.34 13.31
N THR A 184 -7.73 -5.56 13.26
CA THR A 184 -8.04 -6.27 12.01
C THR A 184 -9.50 -6.69 11.98
N LYS A 185 -10.13 -6.60 10.81
CA LYS A 185 -11.49 -7.06 10.55
C LYS A 185 -11.42 -8.17 9.52
N LEU A 186 -11.81 -9.38 9.94
CA LEU A 186 -11.76 -10.61 9.17
C LEU A 186 -13.17 -11.09 8.82
#